data_AF-A0A928GR57-F1
#
_entry.id   AF-A0A928GR57-F1
#
_cell.length_a   1.000
_cell.length_b   1.000
_cell.length_c   1.000
_cell.angle_alpha   90.00
_cell.angle_beta   90.00
_cell.angle_gamma   90.00
#
_symmetry.space_group_name_H-M   'P 1'
#
loop_
_entity.id
_entity.type
_entity.pdbx_description
1 polymer ?
#
loop_
_entity_poly.entity_id
_entity_poly.type
_entity_poly.pdbx_seq_one_letter_code
_entity_poly.pdbx_strand_id
1 'polypeptide(L)'
;MDRCYAFICYQHKAQRVVDYIVNAIEDAGINCWCTPRNLDIEEAGKERDEIIFNAISNASCFIAIISDDALKSTWCKCEIAFADEHEIPIIPFEIAPITIINGTSAKLAIKKRIVAYDNPSNSIELLIQAIKEILSSNNSELIDSCRGLSNEIGTKGAYSIMSNEKGEILLMLSAREGEPESPRFIYDGSGTALLYRNHDSSVAFRDIDEEARMPLKSVAEILVIEVLNDDKEREYMVPVRLVKNVEDLIT
;
A
#
# COMPACT_ATOMS: atom_id res chain seq x y z
N MET A 1 -5.61 -9.46 -3.55
CA MET A 1 -4.20 -9.52 -3.11
C MET A 1 -3.45 -8.58 -4.04
N ASP A 2 -3.59 -7.28 -3.84
CA ASP A 2 -2.50 -6.39 -4.18
C ASP A 2 -1.83 -6.10 -2.85
N ARG A 3 -0.56 -6.49 -2.75
CA ARG A 3 0.27 -6.26 -1.58
C ARG A 3 1.13 -5.08 -1.98
N CYS A 4 1.13 -3.97 -1.25
CA CYS A 4 2.21 -3.00 -1.38
C CYS A 4 3.58 -3.71 -1.30
N TYR A 5 4.42 -3.55 -2.33
CA TYR A 5 5.76 -4.13 -2.37
C TYR A 5 6.80 -3.19 -2.98
N ALA A 6 8.05 -3.39 -2.57
CA ALA A 6 9.21 -2.80 -3.21
C ALA A 6 9.73 -3.73 -4.31
N PHE A 7 9.88 -3.22 -5.54
CA PHE A 7 10.54 -3.94 -6.62
C PHE A 7 12.05 -3.80 -6.50
N ILE A 8 12.80 -4.89 -6.57
CA ILE A 8 14.27 -4.86 -6.48
C ILE A 8 14.88 -5.25 -7.81
N CYS A 9 15.50 -4.27 -8.46
CA CYS A 9 16.28 -4.43 -9.68
C CYS A 9 17.74 -4.68 -9.35
N TYR A 10 18.29 -5.80 -9.81
CA TYR A 10 19.69 -6.16 -9.59
C TYR A 10 20.20 -7.08 -10.70
N GLN A 11 21.52 -7.21 -10.77
CA GLN A 11 22.14 -8.23 -11.62
C GLN A 11 22.39 -9.50 -10.80
N HIS A 12 22.12 -10.68 -11.37
CA HIS A 12 22.14 -11.99 -10.67
C HIS A 12 23.46 -12.27 -9.90
N LYS A 13 24.59 -11.69 -10.30
CA LYS A 13 25.86 -11.77 -9.55
C LYS A 13 25.76 -11.23 -8.12
N ALA A 14 24.81 -10.34 -7.84
CA ALA A 14 24.55 -9.77 -6.53
C ALA A 14 23.53 -10.56 -5.69
N GLN A 15 23.05 -11.73 -6.17
CA GLN A 15 21.98 -12.53 -5.53
C GLN A 15 22.16 -12.64 -4.02
N ARG A 16 23.34 -13.05 -3.55
CA ARG A 16 23.61 -13.26 -2.12
C ARG A 16 23.38 -12.02 -1.26
N VAL A 17 23.76 -10.84 -1.77
CA VAL A 17 23.57 -9.56 -1.06
C VAL A 17 22.09 -9.16 -1.11
N VAL A 18 21.44 -9.40 -2.24
CA VAL A 18 20.02 -9.11 -2.43
C VAL A 18 19.15 -9.98 -1.54
N ASP A 19 19.44 -11.27 -1.39
CA ASP A 19 18.72 -12.15 -0.48
C ASP A 19 18.75 -11.61 0.97
N TYR A 20 19.91 -11.08 1.39
CA TYR A 20 20.06 -10.46 2.71
C TYR A 20 19.25 -9.17 2.84
N ILE A 21 19.26 -8.30 1.82
CA ILE A 21 18.48 -7.07 1.79
C ILE A 21 16.98 -7.39 1.83
N VAL A 22 16.53 -8.34 1.01
CA VAL A 22 15.13 -8.76 0.95
C VAL A 22 14.67 -9.25 2.31
N ASN A 23 15.41 -10.16 2.95
CA ASN A 23 15.06 -10.64 4.28
C ASN A 23 14.95 -9.50 5.29
N ALA A 24 15.87 -8.54 5.28
CA ALA A 24 15.82 -7.39 6.19
C ALA A 24 14.60 -6.48 5.93
N ILE A 25 14.20 -6.29 4.68
CA ILE A 25 13.01 -5.51 4.31
C ILE A 25 11.73 -6.27 4.71
N GLU A 26 11.68 -7.58 4.48
CA GLU A 26 10.54 -8.44 4.84
C GLU A 26 10.39 -8.58 6.36
N ASP A 27 11.49 -8.71 7.10
CA ASP A 27 11.51 -8.67 8.58
C ASP A 27 10.99 -7.34 9.13
N ALA A 28 11.12 -6.26 8.36
CA ALA A 28 10.55 -4.94 8.68
C ALA A 28 9.08 -4.78 8.28
N GLY A 29 8.44 -5.84 7.77
CA GLY A 29 7.02 -5.89 7.41
C GLY A 29 6.69 -5.43 5.99
N ILE A 30 7.69 -5.28 5.11
CA ILE A 30 7.50 -4.76 3.74
C ILE A 30 7.68 -5.91 2.74
N ASN A 31 6.70 -6.10 1.83
CA ASN A 31 6.82 -7.13 0.80
C ASN A 31 7.85 -6.74 -0.25
N CYS A 32 8.58 -7.72 -0.79
CA CYS A 32 9.54 -7.53 -1.87
C CYS A 32 9.14 -8.31 -3.12
N TRP A 33 9.43 -7.75 -4.28
CA TRP A 33 9.36 -8.45 -5.56
C TRP A 33 10.71 -8.39 -6.27
N CYS A 34 11.26 -9.53 -6.67
CA CYS A 34 12.49 -9.59 -7.45
C CYS A 34 12.58 -10.88 -8.31
N THR A 35 13.32 -10.81 -9.41
CA THR A 35 13.60 -12.01 -10.24
C THR A 35 14.92 -12.66 -9.82
N PRO A 36 15.01 -14.01 -9.81
CA PRO A 36 14.00 -14.98 -10.26
C PRO A 36 12.96 -15.37 -9.19
N ARG A 37 13.08 -14.89 -7.95
CA ARG A 37 12.28 -15.34 -6.80
C ARG A 37 10.76 -15.30 -7.05
N ASN A 38 10.26 -14.22 -7.66
CA ASN A 38 8.83 -13.97 -7.85
C ASN A 38 8.35 -14.22 -9.29
N LEU A 39 9.21 -14.79 -10.13
CA LEU A 39 8.86 -15.11 -11.51
C LEU A 39 8.26 -16.52 -11.56
N ASP A 40 6.93 -16.63 -11.40
CA ASP A 40 6.22 -17.91 -11.53
C ASP A 40 6.23 -18.37 -12.99
N ILE A 41 6.91 -19.49 -13.25
CA ILE A 41 7.22 -19.99 -14.60
C ILE A 41 6.07 -20.83 -15.18
N GLU A 42 4.92 -20.93 -14.50
CA GLU A 42 3.82 -21.82 -14.91
C GLU A 42 2.84 -21.21 -15.93
N GLU A 43 2.94 -19.92 -16.27
CA GLU A 43 2.17 -19.36 -17.39
C GLU A 43 2.96 -19.43 -18.71
N ALA A 44 3.01 -20.64 -19.28
CA ALA A 44 3.54 -20.87 -20.62
C ALA A 44 2.76 -20.05 -21.67
N GLY A 45 3.23 -18.84 -21.97
CA GLY A 45 2.68 -18.00 -23.04
C GLY A 45 2.79 -16.48 -22.83
N LYS A 46 2.97 -15.99 -21.59
CA LYS A 46 3.26 -14.56 -21.36
C LYS A 46 4.74 -14.29 -21.56
N GLU A 47 5.08 -13.21 -22.27
CA GLU A 47 6.46 -12.80 -22.42
C GLU A 47 7.01 -12.41 -21.04
N ARG A 48 8.15 -12.97 -20.63
CA ARG A 48 8.76 -12.72 -19.30
C ARG A 48 8.91 -11.23 -18.99
N ASP A 49 9.19 -10.48 -20.04
CA ASP A 49 9.34 -9.03 -20.04
C ASP A 49 8.04 -8.35 -19.58
N GLU A 50 6.87 -8.79 -20.08
CA GLU A 50 5.56 -8.23 -19.71
C GLU A 50 5.27 -8.40 -18.21
N ILE A 51 5.56 -9.58 -17.66
CA ILE A 51 5.39 -9.85 -16.23
C ILE A 51 6.27 -8.93 -15.39
N ILE A 52 7.52 -8.74 -15.81
CA ILE A 52 8.48 -7.90 -15.11
C ILE A 52 8.08 -6.42 -15.18
N PHE A 53 7.71 -5.90 -16.36
CA PHE A 53 7.29 -4.51 -16.49
C PHE A 53 5.96 -4.23 -15.78
N ASN A 54 5.01 -5.18 -15.77
CA ASN A 54 3.80 -5.08 -14.95
C ASN A 54 4.12 -5.10 -13.45
N ALA A 55 5.10 -5.89 -13.01
CA ALA A 55 5.54 -5.86 -11.62
C ALA A 55 6.24 -4.53 -11.26
N ILE A 56 6.97 -3.93 -12.19
CA ILE A 56 7.54 -2.60 -11.99
C ILE A 56 6.44 -1.56 -11.89
N SER A 57 5.48 -1.55 -12.82
CA SER A 57 4.39 -0.57 -12.88
C SER A 57 3.50 -0.55 -11.63
N ASN A 58 3.38 -1.70 -10.95
CA ASN A 58 2.56 -1.85 -9.74
C ASN A 58 3.37 -1.72 -8.44
N ALA A 59 4.67 -1.48 -8.50
CA ALA A 59 5.51 -1.36 -7.32
C ALA A 59 5.32 -0.02 -6.62
N SER A 60 5.24 -0.03 -5.28
CA SER A 60 5.14 1.20 -4.48
C SER A 60 6.45 2.01 -4.51
N CYS A 61 7.57 1.32 -4.72
CA CYS A 61 8.87 1.93 -5.00
C CYS A 61 9.78 0.94 -5.73
N PHE A 62 10.81 1.48 -6.40
CA PHE A 62 11.79 0.73 -7.16
C PHE A 62 13.18 0.88 -6.53
N ILE A 63 13.74 -0.21 -6.05
CA ILE A 63 15.08 -0.28 -5.47
C ILE A 63 16.07 -0.70 -6.55
N ALA A 64 16.92 0.23 -6.97
CA ALA A 64 17.97 -0.04 -7.95
C ALA A 64 19.27 -0.44 -7.21
N ILE A 65 19.65 -1.72 -7.26
CA ILE A 65 20.91 -2.20 -6.71
C ILE A 65 22.06 -1.82 -7.64
N ILE A 66 22.84 -0.82 -7.22
CA ILE A 66 23.88 -0.22 -8.03
C ILE A 66 25.21 -0.95 -7.85
N SER A 67 25.73 -1.44 -8.98
CA SER A 67 27.06 -2.03 -9.15
C SER A 67 27.51 -1.87 -10.61
N ASP A 68 28.80 -2.04 -10.88
CA ASP A 68 29.34 -2.02 -12.24
C ASP A 68 28.65 -3.03 -13.18
N ASP A 69 28.31 -4.21 -12.65
CA ASP A 69 27.64 -5.27 -13.41
C ASP A 69 26.17 -4.90 -13.73
N ALA A 70 25.46 -4.30 -12.77
CA ALA A 70 24.09 -3.81 -12.99
C ALA A 70 24.05 -2.65 -14.00
N LEU A 71 25.00 -1.71 -13.90
CA LEU A 71 25.12 -0.57 -14.82
C LEU A 71 25.62 -0.94 -16.22
N LYS A 72 26.14 -2.16 -16.43
CA LYS A 72 26.47 -2.69 -17.76
C LYS A 72 25.31 -3.48 -18.37
N SER A 73 24.41 -4.01 -17.55
CA SER A 73 23.26 -4.81 -17.98
C SER A 73 22.26 -3.97 -18.78
N THR A 74 21.97 -4.38 -20.02
CA THR A 74 20.87 -3.78 -20.81
C THR A 74 19.54 -3.94 -20.09
N TRP A 75 19.34 -5.09 -19.43
CA TRP A 75 18.11 -5.40 -18.70
C TRP A 75 17.86 -4.41 -17.55
N CYS A 76 18.82 -4.28 -16.63
CA CYS A 76 18.68 -3.34 -15.50
C CYS A 76 18.52 -1.90 -15.99
N LYS A 77 19.18 -1.51 -17.09
CA LYS A 77 18.98 -0.18 -17.70
C LYS A 77 17.56 0.03 -18.21
N CYS A 78 16.98 -0.96 -18.86
CA CYS A 78 15.60 -0.90 -19.34
C CYS A 78 14.61 -0.80 -18.17
N GLU A 79 14.76 -1.62 -17.13
CA GLU A 79 13.90 -1.57 -15.94
C GLU A 79 13.99 -0.22 -15.21
N ILE A 80 15.22 0.30 -15.02
CA ILE A 80 15.44 1.61 -14.39
C ILE A 80 14.82 2.73 -15.24
N ALA A 81 14.99 2.68 -16.57
CA ALA A 81 14.42 3.68 -17.46
C ALA A 81 12.90 3.64 -17.44
N PHE A 82 12.30 2.46 -17.43
CA PHE A 82 10.85 2.26 -17.33
C PHE A 82 10.30 2.79 -16.00
N ALA A 83 10.97 2.49 -14.88
CA ALA A 83 10.58 3.02 -13.58
C ALA A 83 10.63 4.56 -13.54
N ASP A 84 11.65 5.16 -14.16
CA ASP A 84 11.81 6.62 -14.24
C ASP A 84 10.73 7.25 -15.14
N GLU A 85 10.40 6.61 -16.27
CA GLU A 85 9.36 7.07 -17.21
C GLU A 85 7.95 7.00 -16.63
N HIS A 86 7.67 5.98 -15.80
CA HIS A 86 6.40 5.79 -15.11
C HIS A 86 6.33 6.48 -13.74
N GLU A 87 7.30 7.34 -13.43
CA GLU A 87 7.35 8.13 -12.19
C GLU A 87 7.33 7.29 -10.89
N ILE A 88 7.78 6.04 -10.97
CA ILE A 88 7.89 5.17 -9.80
C ILE A 88 9.05 5.69 -8.92
N PRO A 89 8.84 5.88 -7.61
CA PRO A 89 9.89 6.35 -6.72
C PRO A 89 11.12 5.42 -6.73
N ILE A 90 12.26 5.91 -7.25
CA ILE A 90 13.50 5.13 -7.36
C ILE A 90 14.41 5.40 -6.15
N ILE A 91 14.79 4.35 -5.43
CA ILE A 91 15.83 4.35 -4.39
C ILE A 91 17.11 3.69 -4.94
N PRO A 92 18.18 4.46 -5.23
CA PRO A 92 19.46 3.88 -5.63
C PRO A 92 20.25 3.38 -4.40
N PHE A 93 20.57 2.08 -4.37
CA PHE A 93 21.30 1.42 -3.28
C PHE A 93 22.64 0.87 -3.79
N GLU A 94 23.75 1.54 -3.42
CA GLU A 94 25.09 1.26 -3.95
C GLU A 94 25.83 0.21 -3.10
N ILE A 95 25.97 -1.00 -3.63
CA ILE A 95 26.55 -2.15 -2.91
C ILE A 95 28.04 -2.37 -3.19
N ALA A 96 28.60 -1.66 -4.17
CA ALA A 96 30.02 -1.68 -4.50
C ALA A 96 30.42 -0.36 -5.16
N PRO A 97 31.67 0.10 -5.01
CA PRO A 97 32.17 1.26 -5.73
C PRO A 97 31.95 1.11 -7.23
N ILE A 98 31.34 2.11 -7.86
CA ILE A 98 31.12 2.14 -9.30
C ILE A 98 32.22 2.95 -10.00
N THR A 99 32.70 2.44 -11.13
CA THR A 99 33.46 3.27 -12.05
C THR A 99 32.44 4.01 -12.90
N ILE A 100 32.36 5.34 -12.82
CA ILE A 100 31.35 6.10 -13.57
C ILE A 100 31.59 5.89 -15.07
N ILE A 101 30.69 5.14 -15.71
CA ILE A 101 30.60 4.97 -17.15
C ILE A 101 29.31 5.68 -17.58
N ASN A 102 29.42 6.65 -18.49
CA ASN A 102 28.44 7.71 -18.77
C ASN A 102 26.97 7.26 -18.99
N GLY A 103 26.02 8.21 -18.85
CA GLY A 103 24.60 8.05 -19.18
C GLY A 103 23.72 7.77 -17.96
N THR A 104 23.29 6.52 -17.78
CA THR A 104 22.42 6.06 -16.67
C THR A 104 23.07 6.30 -15.30
N SER A 105 24.37 6.06 -15.19
CA SER A 105 25.16 6.30 -13.97
C SER A 105 25.14 7.77 -13.55
N ALA A 106 25.08 8.70 -14.50
CA ALA A 106 25.06 10.14 -14.21
C ALA A 106 23.69 10.60 -13.69
N LYS A 107 22.58 10.10 -14.28
CA LYS A 107 21.22 10.40 -13.78
C LYS A 107 21.00 9.87 -12.36
N LEU A 108 21.39 8.62 -12.11
CA LEU A 108 21.33 8.03 -10.78
C LEU A 108 22.32 8.67 -9.80
N ALA A 109 23.43 9.24 -10.30
CA ALA A 109 24.37 9.97 -9.46
C ALA A 109 23.82 11.30 -8.92
N ILE A 110 22.85 11.90 -9.61
CA ILE A 110 22.16 13.13 -9.19
C ILE A 110 21.10 12.84 -8.11
N LYS A 111 20.47 11.64 -8.14
CA LYS A 111 19.55 11.20 -7.07
C LYS A 111 20.34 10.86 -5.80
N LYS A 112 19.77 11.14 -4.62
CA LYS A 112 20.39 10.86 -3.31
C LYS A 112 20.55 9.35 -3.13
N ARG A 113 21.78 8.83 -3.27
CA ARG A 113 22.08 7.40 -3.16
C ARG A 113 22.32 6.99 -1.72
N ILE A 114 21.95 5.75 -1.40
CA ILE A 114 22.36 5.10 -0.15
C ILE A 114 23.61 4.27 -0.45
N VAL A 115 24.75 4.65 0.13
CA VAL A 115 26.03 3.95 -0.05
C VAL A 115 26.17 2.88 1.02
N ALA A 116 26.24 1.60 0.62
CA ALA A 116 26.14 0.46 1.53
C ALA A 116 27.46 -0.27 1.78
N TYR A 117 28.43 -0.19 0.87
CA TYR A 117 29.68 -0.98 0.99
C TYR A 117 30.58 -0.58 2.17
N ASP A 118 30.48 0.66 2.66
CA ASP A 118 31.26 1.14 3.82
C ASP A 118 30.60 0.82 5.17
N ASN A 119 29.27 0.71 5.23
CA ASN A 119 28.52 0.42 6.45
C ASN A 119 27.19 -0.31 6.18
N PRO A 120 27.23 -1.62 5.89
CA PRO A 120 26.05 -2.35 5.39
C PRO A 120 24.84 -2.33 6.32
N SER A 121 25.04 -2.45 7.64
CA SER A 121 23.94 -2.47 8.62
C SER A 121 23.18 -1.14 8.67
N ASN A 122 23.90 -0.03 8.82
CA ASN A 122 23.30 1.30 8.85
C ASN A 122 22.62 1.66 7.52
N SER A 123 23.20 1.24 6.40
CA SER A 123 22.64 1.53 5.09
C SER A 123 21.34 0.77 4.82
N ILE A 124 21.17 -0.44 5.36
CA ILE A 124 19.89 -1.17 5.30
C ILE A 124 18.81 -0.48 6.13
N GLU A 125 19.15 0.02 7.32
CA GLU A 125 18.19 0.80 8.13
C GLU A 125 17.73 2.06 7.38
N LEU A 126 18.66 2.78 6.73
CA LEU A 126 18.34 3.93 5.88
C LEU A 126 17.47 3.54 4.67
N LEU A 127 17.70 2.36 4.09
CA LEU A 127 16.89 1.85 2.99
C LEU A 127 15.45 1.58 3.46
N ILE A 128 15.30 0.87 4.58
CA ILE A 128 13.97 0.59 5.18
C ILE A 128 13.27 1.89 5.52
N GLN A 129 13.98 2.87 6.09
CA GLN A 129 13.41 4.18 6.39
C GLN A 129 12.94 4.90 5.12
N ALA A 130 13.75 4.93 4.07
CA ALA A 130 13.38 5.54 2.79
C ALA A 130 12.16 4.86 2.16
N ILE A 131 12.07 3.54 2.22
CA ILE A 131 10.89 2.80 1.73
C ILE A 131 9.66 3.19 2.55
N LYS A 132 9.77 3.20 3.89
CA LYS A 132 8.66 3.60 4.77
C LYS A 132 8.22 5.04 4.53
N GLU A 133 9.15 5.96 4.29
CA GLU A 133 8.85 7.35 3.95
C GLU A 133 8.03 7.42 2.65
N ILE A 134 8.41 6.68 1.61
CA ILE A 134 7.66 6.62 0.35
C ILE A 134 6.28 6.00 0.56
N LEU A 135 6.20 4.86 1.26
CA LEU A 135 4.93 4.21 1.59
C LEU A 135 4.01 5.13 2.43
N SER A 136 4.58 5.92 3.33
CA SER A 136 3.84 6.90 4.13
C SER A 136 3.43 8.14 3.31
N SER A 137 4.20 8.52 2.28
CA SER A 137 3.89 9.62 1.37
C SER A 137 2.80 9.24 0.37
N ASN A 138 2.73 7.97 -0.04
CA ASN A 138 1.61 7.44 -0.81
C ASN A 138 0.32 7.35 0.05
N ASN A 139 0.47 7.07 1.35
CA ASN A 139 -0.62 7.24 2.32
C ASN A 139 -1.00 8.72 2.53
N SER A 140 -0.09 9.66 2.30
CA SER A 140 -0.38 11.11 2.39
C SER A 140 -1.34 11.60 1.31
N GLU A 141 -1.42 10.98 0.13
CA GLU A 141 -2.43 11.35 -0.88
C GLU A 141 -3.82 10.78 -0.53
N LEU A 142 -3.90 9.63 0.13
CA LEU A 142 -5.13 9.11 0.75
C LEU A 142 -5.55 9.97 1.96
N ILE A 143 -4.59 10.42 2.77
CA ILE A 143 -4.80 11.37 3.89
C ILE A 143 -5.12 12.77 3.37
N ASP A 144 -4.62 13.18 2.21
CA ASP A 144 -4.93 14.48 1.60
C ASP A 144 -6.33 14.51 0.95
N SER A 145 -6.84 13.36 0.50
CA SER A 145 -8.29 13.21 0.25
C SER A 145 -9.09 13.29 1.56
N CYS A 146 -8.49 12.86 2.67
CA CYS A 146 -9.05 12.92 4.02
C CYS A 146 -8.67 14.17 4.82
N ARG A 147 -8.08 15.22 4.23
CA ARG A 147 -7.45 16.34 4.98
C ARG A 147 -8.42 17.23 5.78
N GLY A 148 -9.71 16.87 5.82
CA GLY A 148 -10.68 17.37 6.78
C GLY A 148 -10.92 16.45 8.00
N LEU A 149 -10.74 15.13 7.87
CA LEU A 149 -11.06 14.09 8.87
C LEU A 149 -9.94 13.99 9.91
N SER A 150 -10.03 14.79 10.97
CA SER A 150 -8.96 14.97 11.95
C SER A 150 -9.13 14.15 13.24
N ASN A 151 -10.30 13.54 13.49
CA ASN A 151 -10.58 12.86 14.76
C ASN A 151 -11.03 11.41 14.57
N GLU A 152 -10.18 10.47 15.00
CA GLU A 152 -10.53 9.08 15.22
C GLU A 152 -11.48 8.98 16.42
N ILE A 153 -12.70 8.48 16.18
CA ILE A 153 -13.79 8.46 17.18
C ILE A 153 -14.17 7.03 17.57
N GLY A 154 -13.44 6.02 17.09
CA GLY A 154 -13.56 4.63 17.54
C GLY A 154 -12.83 3.64 16.64
N THR A 155 -12.03 2.75 17.25
CA THR A 155 -11.34 1.66 16.55
C THR A 155 -11.55 0.34 17.27
N LYS A 156 -12.00 -0.67 16.52
CA LYS A 156 -12.00 -2.08 16.92
C LYS A 156 -11.24 -2.87 15.87
N GLY A 157 -10.61 -3.98 16.22
CA GLY A 157 -9.77 -4.77 15.29
C GLY A 157 -10.43 -5.25 13.98
N ALA A 158 -11.71 -4.94 13.74
CA ALA A 158 -12.43 -5.18 12.48
C ALA A 158 -12.87 -3.89 11.74
N TYR A 159 -12.86 -2.71 12.37
CA TYR A 159 -13.29 -1.44 11.76
C TYR A 159 -12.79 -0.20 12.52
N SER A 160 -12.74 0.93 11.82
CA SER A 160 -12.48 2.26 12.40
C SER A 160 -13.51 3.28 11.93
N ILE A 161 -13.94 4.17 12.83
CA ILE A 161 -14.85 5.28 12.54
C ILE A 161 -14.12 6.59 12.83
N MET A 162 -14.16 7.51 11.87
CA MET A 162 -13.53 8.82 11.95
C MET A 162 -14.53 9.91 11.56
N SER A 163 -14.29 11.13 12.04
CA SER A 163 -15.08 12.30 11.68
C SER A 163 -14.20 13.50 11.32
N ASN A 164 -14.76 14.42 10.53
CA ASN A 164 -14.11 15.70 10.23
C ASN A 164 -14.79 16.86 10.93
N GLU A 165 -14.13 18.01 10.90
CA GLU A 165 -14.65 19.27 11.44
C GLU A 165 -15.97 19.72 10.79
N LYS A 166 -16.32 19.18 9.61
CA LYS A 166 -17.59 19.44 8.91
C LYS A 166 -18.71 18.48 9.34
N GLY A 167 -18.42 17.49 10.18
CA GLY A 167 -19.37 16.47 10.64
C GLY A 167 -19.59 15.30 9.68
N GLU A 168 -18.77 15.16 8.64
CA GLU A 168 -18.77 14.00 7.74
C GLU A 168 -18.07 12.81 8.43
N ILE A 169 -18.50 11.60 8.09
CA ILE A 169 -18.03 10.35 8.72
C ILE A 169 -17.36 9.45 7.70
N LEU A 170 -16.21 8.90 8.09
CA LEU A 170 -15.51 7.82 7.39
C LEU A 170 -15.58 6.54 8.24
N LEU A 171 -16.04 5.46 7.62
CA LEU A 171 -16.01 4.10 8.16
C LEU A 171 -15.02 3.26 7.35
N MET A 172 -13.97 2.77 8.00
CA MET A 172 -13.01 1.85 7.42
C MET A 172 -13.29 0.43 7.88
N LEU A 173 -13.25 -0.54 6.97
CA LEU A 173 -13.40 -1.97 7.27
C LEU A 173 -12.56 -2.83 6.32
N SER A 174 -12.25 -4.07 6.72
CA SER A 174 -11.53 -5.00 5.85
C SER A 174 -12.35 -5.37 4.62
N ALA A 175 -11.74 -5.33 3.43
CA ALA A 175 -12.41 -5.63 2.17
C ALA A 175 -13.06 -7.01 2.16
N ARG A 176 -14.19 -7.12 1.45
CA ARG A 176 -15.02 -8.34 1.40
C ARG A 176 -15.26 -8.78 -0.03
N GLU A 177 -15.60 -10.06 -0.21
CA GLU A 177 -15.97 -10.60 -1.51
C GLU A 177 -17.26 -9.98 -2.06
N GLY A 178 -17.35 -9.91 -3.40
CA GLY A 178 -18.44 -9.29 -4.15
C GLY A 178 -18.35 -7.77 -4.19
N GLU A 179 -19.12 -7.12 -5.06
CA GLU A 179 -19.21 -5.66 -5.11
C GLU A 179 -20.28 -5.12 -4.15
N PRO A 180 -20.16 -3.88 -3.66
CA PRO A 180 -21.24 -3.19 -2.99
C PRO A 180 -22.40 -2.98 -3.97
N GLU A 181 -23.62 -3.32 -3.56
CA GLU A 181 -24.83 -3.15 -4.36
C GLU A 181 -25.93 -2.55 -3.49
N SER A 182 -26.28 -1.29 -3.77
CA SER A 182 -27.26 -0.52 -2.98
C SER A 182 -27.01 -0.55 -1.46
N PRO A 183 -25.80 -0.21 -0.99
CA PRO A 183 -25.43 -0.38 0.41
C PRO A 183 -26.25 0.53 1.33
N ARG A 184 -26.49 0.07 2.56
CA ARG A 184 -27.20 0.83 3.61
C ARG A 184 -26.58 0.60 4.98
N PHE A 185 -26.34 1.68 5.71
CA PHE A 185 -25.86 1.63 7.08
C PHE A 185 -27.04 1.85 8.03
N ILE A 186 -27.48 0.79 8.70
CA ILE A 186 -28.60 0.81 9.62
C ILE A 186 -28.08 1.06 11.04
N TYR A 187 -28.60 2.06 11.72
CA TYR A 187 -28.12 2.48 13.02
C TYR A 187 -29.26 2.81 13.98
N ASP A 188 -29.16 2.42 15.25
CA ASP A 188 -30.17 2.72 16.28
C ASP A 188 -29.78 3.87 17.22
N GLY A 189 -28.59 4.45 17.04
CA GLY A 189 -28.08 5.49 17.94
C GLY A 189 -27.41 4.95 19.20
N SER A 190 -27.17 3.64 19.30
CA SER A 190 -26.53 2.98 20.44
C SER A 190 -25.13 2.44 20.07
N GLY A 191 -24.70 1.36 20.71
CA GLY A 191 -23.47 0.64 20.39
C GLY A 191 -23.58 -0.32 19.20
N THR A 192 -24.75 -0.44 18.55
CA THR A 192 -24.98 -1.45 17.50
C THR A 192 -25.34 -0.80 16.16
N ALA A 193 -24.76 -1.32 15.08
CA ALA A 193 -25.13 -0.97 13.70
C ALA A 193 -25.03 -2.18 12.77
N LEU A 194 -25.62 -2.06 11.58
CA LEU A 194 -25.56 -3.08 10.54
C LEU A 194 -25.33 -2.42 9.17
N LEU A 195 -24.25 -2.78 8.50
CA LEU A 195 -24.03 -2.43 7.10
C LEU A 195 -24.56 -3.57 6.23
N TYR A 196 -25.61 -3.31 5.45
CA TYR A 196 -25.93 -4.13 4.29
C TYR A 196 -25.07 -3.64 3.13
N ARG A 197 -24.17 -4.48 2.66
CA ARG A 197 -23.23 -4.12 1.59
C ARG A 197 -23.76 -4.50 0.23
N ASN A 198 -24.29 -5.72 0.13
CA ASN A 198 -25.03 -6.26 -1.01
C ASN A 198 -26.02 -7.32 -0.49
N HIS A 199 -26.68 -8.05 -1.38
CA HIS A 199 -27.69 -9.04 -0.98
C HIS A 199 -27.14 -10.24 -0.18
N ASP A 200 -25.84 -10.55 -0.31
CA ASP A 200 -25.19 -11.71 0.34
C ASP A 200 -24.19 -11.32 1.45
N SER A 201 -23.89 -10.03 1.60
CA SER A 201 -22.85 -9.55 2.50
C SER A 201 -23.39 -8.44 3.40
N SER A 202 -23.42 -8.73 4.69
CA SER A 202 -23.70 -7.77 5.75
C SER A 202 -22.60 -7.79 6.80
N VAL A 203 -22.43 -6.65 7.49
CA VAL A 203 -21.43 -6.47 8.54
C VAL A 203 -22.11 -5.87 9.77
N ALA A 204 -22.13 -6.64 10.87
CA ALA A 204 -22.64 -6.18 12.15
C ALA A 204 -21.53 -5.49 12.95
N PHE A 205 -21.83 -4.30 13.46
CA PHE A 205 -20.97 -3.53 14.34
C PHE A 205 -21.53 -3.63 15.75
N ARG A 206 -20.69 -4.08 16.69
CA ARG A 206 -21.02 -4.13 18.11
C ARG A 206 -20.06 -3.25 18.88
N ASP A 207 -20.57 -2.71 19.98
CA ASP A 207 -19.87 -1.80 20.88
C ASP A 207 -19.24 -0.58 20.16
N ILE A 208 -20.00 0.09 19.31
CA ILE A 208 -19.60 1.38 18.74
C ILE A 208 -19.26 2.34 19.89
N ASP A 209 -18.09 2.97 19.76
CA ASP A 209 -17.54 3.91 20.72
C ASP A 209 -18.53 5.03 21.02
N GLU A 210 -18.59 5.49 22.28
CA GLU A 210 -19.54 6.49 22.71
C GLU A 210 -19.37 7.81 21.97
N GLU A 211 -18.12 8.15 21.62
CA GLU A 211 -17.78 9.38 20.89
C GLU A 211 -18.33 9.36 19.45
N ALA A 212 -18.45 8.18 18.84
CA ALA A 212 -18.98 8.03 17.49
C ALA A 212 -20.51 8.06 17.40
N ARG A 213 -21.24 7.85 18.50
CA ARG A 213 -22.70 7.65 18.47
C ARG A 213 -23.47 8.88 18.00
N MET A 214 -23.17 10.04 18.57
CA MET A 214 -23.87 11.28 18.23
C MET A 214 -23.54 11.75 16.79
N PRO A 215 -22.27 11.74 16.34
CA PRO A 215 -21.94 12.01 14.94
C PRO A 215 -22.66 11.09 13.95
N LEU A 216 -22.64 9.77 14.16
CA LEU A 216 -23.33 8.80 13.29
C LEU A 216 -24.84 9.03 13.21
N LYS A 217 -25.46 9.48 14.31
CA LYS A 217 -26.90 9.79 14.34
C LYS A 217 -27.25 11.07 13.57
N SER A 218 -26.28 11.93 13.33
CA SER A 218 -26.48 13.29 12.79
C SER A 218 -26.23 13.39 11.28
N VAL A 219 -25.72 12.33 10.65
CA VAL A 219 -25.39 12.30 9.22
C VAL A 219 -26.41 11.52 8.39
N ALA A 220 -26.61 11.96 7.15
CA ALA A 220 -27.48 11.30 6.20
C ALA A 220 -26.77 10.16 5.44
N GLU A 221 -25.45 10.22 5.34
CA GLU A 221 -24.60 9.26 4.65
C GLU A 221 -23.21 9.24 5.28
N ILE A 222 -22.49 8.14 5.09
CA ILE A 222 -21.11 7.95 5.50
C ILE A 222 -20.26 7.53 4.30
N LEU A 223 -18.99 7.91 4.29
CA LEU A 223 -18.02 7.34 3.37
C LEU A 223 -17.57 5.98 3.93
N VAL A 224 -17.66 4.93 3.12
CA VAL A 224 -17.09 3.61 3.47
C VAL A 224 -15.86 3.37 2.62
N ILE A 225 -14.77 3.01 3.29
CA ILE A 225 -13.54 2.55 2.67
C ILE A 225 -13.30 1.10 3.06
N GLU A 226 -13.23 0.24 2.05
CA GLU A 226 -12.77 -1.14 2.20
C GLU A 226 -11.27 -1.21 1.97
N VAL A 227 -10.55 -1.74 2.94
CA VAL A 227 -9.09 -1.87 2.90
C VAL A 227 -8.69 -3.34 2.83
N LEU A 228 -7.82 -3.70 1.89
CA LEU A 228 -7.17 -5.00 1.84
C LEU A 228 -5.66 -4.78 1.80
N ASN A 229 -4.93 -5.43 2.70
CA ASN A 229 -3.47 -5.29 2.78
C ASN A 229 -3.01 -3.81 2.85
N ASP A 230 -3.71 -2.98 3.61
CA ASP A 230 -3.46 -1.55 3.77
C ASP A 230 -3.68 -0.69 2.51
N ASP A 231 -4.15 -1.31 1.41
CA ASP A 231 -4.55 -0.64 0.18
C ASP A 231 -6.07 -0.42 0.13
N LYS A 232 -6.47 0.75 -0.38
CA LYS A 232 -7.88 1.09 -0.62
C LYS A 232 -8.41 0.27 -1.79
N GLU A 233 -9.20 -0.75 -1.51
CA GLU A 233 -9.84 -1.57 -2.54
C GLU A 233 -11.10 -0.90 -3.08
N ARG A 234 -11.92 -0.35 -2.17
CA ARG A 234 -13.19 0.27 -2.54
C ARG A 234 -13.48 1.50 -1.71
N GLU A 235 -14.16 2.42 -2.36
CA GLU A 235 -14.61 3.69 -1.79
C GLU A 235 -16.02 3.97 -2.28
N TYR A 236 -16.97 4.10 -1.36
CA TYR A 236 -18.37 4.33 -1.73
C TYR A 236 -19.15 5.01 -0.61
N MET A 237 -20.09 5.88 -1.00
CA MET A 237 -21.02 6.53 -0.07
C MET A 237 -22.15 5.58 0.32
N VAL A 238 -22.48 5.56 1.61
CA VAL A 238 -23.52 4.70 2.17
C VAL A 238 -24.54 5.54 2.94
N PRO A 239 -25.81 5.58 2.50
CA PRO A 239 -26.87 6.24 3.24
C PRO A 239 -27.09 5.62 4.63
N VAL A 240 -27.26 6.48 5.63
CA VAL A 240 -27.59 6.09 7.01
C VAL A 240 -29.10 5.99 7.18
N ARG A 241 -29.56 4.88 7.75
CA ARG A 241 -30.96 4.67 8.10
C ARG A 241 -31.11 4.45 9.60
N LEU A 242 -31.76 5.40 10.25
CA LEU A 242 -32.09 5.27 11.67
C LEU A 242 -33.26 4.31 11.89
N VAL A 243 -33.09 3.41 12.85
CA VAL A 243 -34.11 2.46 13.32
C VAL A 243 -34.26 2.52 14.84
N LYS A 244 -35.24 1.81 15.39
CA LYS A 244 -35.44 1.76 16.85
C LYS A 244 -34.47 0.81 17.55
N ASN A 245 -34.20 -0.33 16.92
CA ASN A 245 -33.34 -1.38 17.43
C ASN A 245 -32.74 -2.13 16.24
N VAL A 246 -31.41 -2.20 16.14
CA VAL A 246 -30.74 -2.93 15.05
C VAL A 246 -30.82 -4.45 15.27
N GLU A 247 -30.87 -4.93 16.52
CA GLU A 247 -30.88 -6.38 16.81
C GLU A 247 -32.12 -7.09 16.24
N ASP A 248 -33.24 -6.38 16.08
CA ASP A 248 -34.46 -6.91 15.45
C ASP A 248 -34.25 -7.27 13.96
N LEU A 249 -33.13 -6.85 13.35
CA LEU A 249 -32.78 -7.07 11.94
C LEU A 249 -31.66 -8.10 11.74
N ILE A 250 -31.04 -8.57 12.83
CA ILE A 250 -29.92 -9.53 12.82
C ILE A 250 -30.41 -10.99 13.02
N THR A 251 -31.70 -11.18 13.34
CA THR A 251 -32.37 -12.48 13.51
C THR A 251 -32.60 -13.29 12.24
#